data_AF-A0A512NKL7-F1
#
_entry.id   AF-A0A512NKL7-F1
#
_cell.length_a   1.000
_cell.length_b   1.000
_cell.length_c   1.000
_cell.angle_alpha   90.00
_cell.angle_beta   90.00
_cell.angle_gamma   90.00
#
_symmetry.space_group_name_H-M   'P 1'
#
loop_
_entity.id
_entity.type
_entity.pdbx_description
1 polymer ?
#
loop_
_entity_poly.entity_id
_entity_poly.type
_entity_poly.pdbx_seq_one_letter_code
_entity_poly.pdbx_strand_id
1 'polypeptide(L)' 'MKPELVVEVTYLTWTEDNLLRHVSYQGQRKDKPARQVVRPVPHPPRPS' A
#
# COMPACT_ATOMS: atom_id res chain seq x y z
N MET A 1 -2.82 6.40 18.22
CA MET A 1 -3.76 6.77 17.13
C MET A 1 -4.14 5.50 16.38
N LYS A 2 -5.43 5.28 16.06
CA LYS A 2 -5.86 4.15 15.22
C LYS A 2 -5.98 4.61 13.75
N PRO A 3 -5.51 3.84 12.76
CA PRO A 3 -5.68 4.17 11.35
C PRO A 3 -7.12 3.89 10.91
N GLU A 4 -7.76 4.89 10.30
CA GLU A 4 -9.17 4.82 9.88
C GLU A 4 -9.38 5.19 8.40
N LEU A 5 -8.46 5.99 7.84
CA LEU A 5 -8.54 6.47 6.47
C LEU A 5 -7.93 5.45 5.50
N VAL A 6 -8.69 5.03 4.49
CA VAL A 6 -8.22 4.19 3.39
C VAL A 6 -8.28 4.95 2.08
N VAL A 7 -7.24 4.80 1.28
CA VAL A 7 -7.13 5.40 -0.06
C VAL A 7 -6.75 4.36 -1.08
N GLU A 8 -7.18 4.58 -2.31
CA GLU A 8 -6.75 3.83 -3.47
C GLU A 8 -5.64 4.59 -4.19
N VAL A 9 -4.62 3.86 -4.61
CA VAL A 9 -3.45 4.41 -5.31
C VAL A 9 -3.06 3.50 -6.45
N THR A 10 -2.55 4.09 -7.52
CA THR A 10 -1.75 3.38 -8.54
C THR A 10 -0.28 3.62 -8.23
N TYR A 11 0.58 2.65 -8.54
CA TYR A 11 2.01 2.73 -8.29
C TYR A 11 2.78 1.85 -9.30
N LEU A 12 4.06 2.17 -9.51
CA LEU A 12 4.89 1.41 -10.44
C LEU A 12 5.50 0.16 -9.80
N THR A 13 6.10 0.32 -8.62
CA THR A 13 6.77 -0.78 -7.92
C THR A 13 6.81 -0.56 -6.42
N TRP A 14 7.04 -1.64 -5.68
CA TRP A 14 7.59 -1.57 -4.33
C TRP A 14 9.10 -1.32 -4.40
N THR A 15 9.63 -0.54 -3.46
CA THR A 15 11.07 -0.47 -3.18
C THR A 15 11.45 -1.54 -2.16
N GLU A 16 12.75 -1.74 -1.98
CA GLU A 16 13.30 -2.67 -0.98
C GLU A 16 12.96 -2.25 0.45
N ASP A 17 12.93 -0.94 0.70
CA ASP A 17 12.55 -0.35 1.98
C ASP A 17 11.04 -0.45 2.27
N ASN A 18 10.30 -1.26 1.49
CA ASN A 18 8.85 -1.43 1.57
C ASN A 18 8.04 -0.14 1.36
N LEU A 19 8.52 0.74 0.48
CA LEU A 19 7.77 1.92 0.03
C LEU A 19 7.17 1.69 -1.36
N LEU A 20 6.15 2.47 -1.70
CA LEU A 20 5.60 2.52 -3.05
C LEU A 20 6.32 3.60 -3.88
N ARG A 21 6.72 3.29 -5.11
CA ARG A 21 7.41 4.21 -6.03
C ARG A 21 6.50 4.67 -7.16
N HIS A 22 6.60 5.95 -7.53
CA HIS A 22 5.74 6.62 -8.53
C HIS A 22 4.24 6.46 -8.19
N VAL A 23 3.86 6.85 -6.97
CA VAL A 23 2.50 6.72 -6.45
C VAL A 23 1.62 7.84 -7.00
N SER A 24 0.40 7.49 -7.44
CA SER A 24 -0.64 8.43 -7.82
C SER A 24 -1.94 8.14 -7.07
N TYR A 25 -2.46 9.14 -6.38
CA TYR A 25 -3.71 9.05 -5.62
C TYR A 25 -4.91 8.93 -6.55
N GLN A 26 -5.79 7.97 -6.27
CA GLN A 26 -7.02 7.75 -7.03
C GLN A 26 -8.27 8.23 -6.28
N GLY A 27 -8.29 8.08 -4.95
CA GLY A 27 -9.48 8.43 -4.16
C GLY A 27 -9.49 7.81 -2.77
N GLN A 28 -10.41 8.27 -1.93
CA GLN A 28 -10.68 7.68 -0.62
C GLN A 28 -11.64 6.50 -0.77
N ARG A 29 -11.34 5.38 -0.10
CA ARG A 29 -12.19 4.18 -0.03
C ARG A 29 -12.98 4.19 1.27
N LYS A 30 -14.16 4.81 1.26
CA LYS A 30 -15.07 4.84 2.42
C LYS A 30 -15.77 3.50 2.66
N ASP A 31 -15.80 2.66 1.65
CA ASP A 31 -16.41 1.33 1.63
C ASP A 31 -15.53 0.25 2.26
N LYS A 32 -14.21 0.49 2.39
CA LYS A 32 -13.24 -0.49 2.85
C LYS A 32 -12.66 -0.12 4.22
N PRO A 33 -12.71 -1.01 5.23
CA PRO A 33 -12.10 -0.74 6.53
C PRO A 33 -10.56 -0.86 6.46
N ALA A 34 -9.86 -0.03 7.25
CA ALA A 34 -8.38 0.00 7.27
C ALA A 34 -7.72 -1.35 7.57
N ARG A 35 -8.37 -2.19 8.40
CA ARG A 35 -7.85 -3.53 8.74
C ARG A 35 -7.81 -4.51 7.57
N GLN A 36 -8.56 -4.25 6.51
CA GLN A 36 -8.55 -5.08 5.29
C GLN A 36 -7.54 -4.62 4.23
N VAL A 37 -6.80 -3.53 4.50
CA VAL A 37 -5.73 -3.06 3.62
C VAL A 37 -4.48 -3.86 3.95
N VAL A 38 -4.32 -5.00 3.27
CA VAL A 38 -3.18 -5.91 3.44
C VAL A 38 -2.37 -5.98 2.16
N ARG A 39 -1.08 -6.26 2.30
CA ARG A 39 -0.21 -6.54 1.17
C ARG A 39 -0.54 -7.94 0.62
N PRO A 40 -0.82 -8.09 -0.68
CA PRO A 40 -1.18 -9.40 -1.24
C PRO A 40 -0.01 -10.39 -1.26
N VAL A 41 1.24 -9.91 -1.39
CA VAL A 41 2.46 -10.75 -1.33
C VAL A 41 3.62 -9.93 -0.73
N PRO A 42 4.37 -10.42 0.28
CA PRO A 42 5.60 -9.78 0.68
C PRO A 42 6.57 -9.73 -0.50
N HIS A 43 7.15 -8.56 -0.79
CA HIS A 43 8.27 -8.49 -1.73
C HIS A 43 9.41 -9.27 -1.09
N PRO A 44 9.89 -10.35 -1.73
CA PRO A 44 10.96 -11.14 -1.14
C PRO A 44 12.16 -10.22 -0.92
N PRO A 45 12.80 -10.26 0.25
CA PRO A 45 14.05 -9.55 0.46
C PRO A 45 15.05 -10.03 -0.60
N ARG A 46 15.88 -9.13 -1.14
CA ARG A 46 16.93 -9.55 -2.06
C ARG A 46 17.83 -10.57 -1.36
N PRO A 47 18.05 -11.76 -1.94
CA PRO A 47 19.08 -12.66 -1.43
C PRO A 47 20.43 -11.95 -1.53
N SER A 48 21.21 -12.05 -0.45
CA SER A 48 22.55 -11.47 -0.32
C SER A 48 23.53 -12.03 -1.34
#